data_AF-A0A0V0REI3-F1
#
_entry.id   AF-A0A0V0REI3-F1
#
_cell.length_a   1.000
_cell.length_b   1.000
_cell.length_c   1.000
_cell.angle_alpha   90.00
_cell.angle_beta   90.00
_cell.angle_gamma   90.00
#
_symmetry.space_group_name_H-M   'P 1'
#
loop_
_entity.id
_entity.type
_entity.pdbx_description
1 polymer ?
#
loop_
_entity_poly.entity_id
_entity_poly.type
_entity_poly.pdbx_seq_one_letter_code
_entity_poly.pdbx_strand_id
1 'polypeptide(L)'
;MITDILRIQSDGPKSVRDYNLKNRYGVIKIGEENKLIRLGKNDAIRCIASIEEMFDVINDAHQKIGHGGEKKTFREAQNKWANVTQEACHLFFTFCEECHKKRARKLPKSLVVKPL
;
A
#
# COMPACT_ATOMS: atom_id res chain seq x y z
N MET A 1 -6.69 -6.98 16.42
CA MET A 1 -5.26 -6.65 16.21
C MET A 1 -4.87 -5.32 16.87
N ILE A 2 -5.36 -4.15 16.41
CA ILE A 2 -5.05 -2.86 17.09
C ILE A 2 -5.43 -2.90 18.58
N THR A 3 -6.63 -3.40 18.88
CA THR A 3 -7.13 -3.60 20.25
C THR A 3 -6.20 -4.49 21.08
N ASP A 4 -5.68 -5.57 20.49
CA ASP A 4 -4.74 -6.46 21.16
C ASP A 4 -3.43 -5.74 21.49
N ILE A 5 -2.88 -4.95 20.56
CA ILE A 5 -1.65 -4.19 20.79
C ILE A 5 -1.85 -3.13 21.88
N LEU A 6 -2.96 -2.40 21.86
CA LEU A 6 -3.28 -1.41 22.89
C LEU A 6 -3.40 -2.08 24.28
N ARG A 7 -4.08 -3.22 24.36
CA ARG A 7 -4.15 -4.02 25.60
C ARG A 7 -2.78 -4.49 26.07
N ILE A 8 -1.91 -4.95 25.16
CA ILE A 8 -0.55 -5.40 25.50
C ILE A 8 0.31 -4.23 25.98
N GLN A 9 0.09 -3.02 25.45
CA GLN A 9 0.78 -1.80 25.88
C GLN A 9 0.32 -1.33 27.26
N SER A 10 -0.98 -1.47 27.60
CA SER A 10 -1.50 -1.09 28.91
C SER A 10 -1.19 -2.13 29.99
N ASP A 11 -1.48 -3.40 29.72
CA ASP A 11 -1.51 -4.46 30.73
C ASP A 11 -0.23 -5.30 30.75
N GLY A 12 0.64 -5.10 29.76
CA GLY A 12 1.78 -5.97 29.50
C GLY A 12 1.43 -7.26 28.74
N PRO A 13 2.44 -7.93 28.15
CA PRO A 13 2.25 -9.19 27.44
C PRO A 13 1.99 -10.35 28.41
N LYS A 14 0.91 -11.11 28.17
CA LYS A 14 0.48 -12.24 29.03
C LYS A 14 0.71 -13.61 28.39
N SER A 15 1.16 -13.66 27.14
CA SER A 15 1.36 -14.89 26.38
C SER A 15 2.54 -14.78 25.41
N VAL A 16 3.03 -15.93 24.92
CA VAL A 16 4.04 -15.95 23.83
C VAL A 16 3.55 -15.21 22.60
N ARG A 17 2.25 -15.28 22.30
CA ARG A 17 1.62 -14.51 21.22
C ARG A 17 1.71 -13.01 21.48
N ASP A 18 1.52 -12.56 22.72
CA ASP A 18 1.59 -11.14 23.08
C ASP A 18 3.02 -10.61 22.92
N TYR A 19 4.03 -11.36 23.37
CA TYR A 19 5.44 -11.01 23.13
C TYR A 19 5.74 -10.90 21.63
N ASN A 20 5.26 -11.85 20.84
CA ASN A 20 5.41 -11.85 19.39
C ASN A 20 4.76 -10.62 18.73
N LEU A 21 3.58 -10.22 19.20
CA LEU A 21 2.85 -9.06 18.70
C LEU A 21 3.55 -7.76 19.08
N LYS A 22 3.92 -7.60 20.36
CA LYS A 22 4.64 -6.43 20.89
C LYS A 22 5.95 -6.17 20.15
N ASN A 23 6.69 -7.22 19.79
CA ASN A 23 7.98 -7.07 19.12
C ASN A 23 7.86 -6.76 17.62
N ARG A 24 6.69 -7.01 17.01
CA ARG A 24 6.47 -6.82 15.56
C ARG A 24 5.63 -5.61 15.22
N TYR A 25 4.81 -5.13 16.15
CA TYR A 25 3.82 -4.10 15.88
C TYR A 25 3.73 -3.09 17.01
N GLY A 26 3.41 -1.86 16.64
CA GLY A 26 3.10 -0.76 17.55
C GLY A 26 1.86 -0.02 17.08
N VAL A 27 1.43 0.96 17.87
CA VAL A 27 0.35 1.87 17.50
C VAL A 27 0.86 3.29 17.63
N ILE A 28 0.56 4.13 16.64
CA ILE A 28 0.81 5.57 16.67
C ILE A 28 -0.52 6.30 16.48
N LYS A 29 -0.63 7.51 17.03
CA LYS A 29 -1.79 8.37 16.82
C LYS A 29 -1.48 9.34 15.69
N ILE A 30 -2.31 9.33 14.64
CA ILE A 30 -2.25 10.29 13.53
C ILE A 30 -3.57 11.05 13.53
N GLY A 31 -3.53 12.33 13.91
CA GLY A 31 -4.75 13.09 14.17
C GLY A 31 -5.54 12.48 15.31
N GLU A 32 -6.79 12.10 15.05
CA GLU A 32 -7.68 11.47 16.03
C GLU A 32 -7.66 9.93 15.95
N GLU A 33 -7.01 9.36 14.93
CA GLU A 33 -7.04 7.92 14.66
C GLU A 33 -5.77 7.20 15.15
N ASN A 34 -5.98 5.98 15.66
CA ASN A 34 -4.90 5.05 15.97
C ASN A 34 -4.53 4.23 14.74
N LYS A 35 -3.27 4.30 14.32
CA LYS A 35 -2.73 3.52 13.20
C LYS A 35 -1.78 2.44 13.70
N LEU A 36 -1.97 1.22 13.19
CA LEU A 36 -1.05 0.13 13.41
C LEU A 36 0.23 0.37 12.60
N ILE A 37 1.38 0.16 13.21
CA ILE A 37 2.68 0.24 12.54
C ILE A 37 3.40 -1.10 12.62
N ARG A 38 4.21 -1.39 11.61
CA ARG A 38 5.15 -2.50 11.65
C ARG A 38 6.45 -2.01 12.27
N LEU A 39 6.88 -2.66 13.35
CA LEU A 39 8.19 -2.46 13.95
C LEU A 39 9.21 -3.24 13.12
N GLY A 40 10.19 -2.54 12.55
CA GLY A 40 11.25 -3.10 11.72
C GLY A 40 12.63 -2.79 12.30
N LYS A 41 13.66 -3.45 11.75
CA LYS A 41 15.07 -3.12 12.05
C LYS A 41 15.55 -1.83 11.38
N ASN A 42 14.90 -1.45 10.27
CA ASN A 42 15.14 -0.17 9.64
C ASN A 42 14.36 0.88 10.41
N ASP A 43 15.00 1.98 10.79
CA ASP A 43 14.41 3.06 11.59
C ASP A 43 13.16 3.72 10.97
N ALA A 44 12.81 3.34 9.73
CA ALA A 44 11.60 3.78 9.04
C ALA A 44 10.33 3.13 9.63
N ILE A 45 9.57 3.93 10.38
CA ILE A 45 8.22 3.59 10.83
C ILE A 45 7.26 3.62 9.63
N ARG A 46 6.63 2.48 9.36
CA ARG A 46 5.62 2.34 8.30
C ARG A 46 4.29 1.88 8.88
N CYS A 47 3.22 2.54 8.46
CA CYS A 47 1.84 2.21 8.83
C CYS A 47 1.37 0.93 8.12
N ILE A 48 0.35 0.29 8.67
CA ILE A 48 -0.36 -0.82 8.04
C ILE A 48 -1.72 -0.27 7.62
N ALA A 49 -2.00 -0.31 6.32
CA ALA A 49 -3.28 0.08 5.76
C ALA A 49 -4.32 -0.99 6.10
N SER A 50 -5.51 -0.58 6.49
CA SER A 50 -6.67 -1.47 6.55
C SER A 50 -7.07 -1.90 5.13
N ILE A 51 -7.97 -2.88 5.04
CA ILE A 51 -8.51 -3.30 3.73
C ILE A 51 -9.31 -2.18 3.06
N GLU A 52 -10.02 -1.37 3.84
CA GLU A 52 -10.84 -0.25 3.37
C GLU A 52 -9.97 0.90 2.87
N GLU A 53 -8.80 1.11 3.48
CA GLU A 53 -7.85 2.17 3.10
C GLU A 53 -6.97 1.80 1.90
N MET A 54 -6.90 0.52 1.53
CA MET A 54 -5.90 0.03 0.57
C MET A 54 -6.02 0.74 -0.79
N PHE A 55 -7.24 1.00 -1.25
CA PHE A 55 -7.47 1.72 -2.50
C PHE A 55 -6.94 3.15 -2.44
N ASP A 56 -7.34 3.90 -1.41
CA ASP A 56 -6.95 5.30 -1.24
C ASP A 56 -5.45 5.45 -1.10
N VAL A 57 -4.81 4.57 -0.33
CA VAL A 57 -3.36 4.52 -0.16
C VAL A 57 -2.61 4.38 -1.49
N ILE A 58 -3.08 3.47 -2.35
CA ILE A 58 -2.47 3.25 -3.66
C ILE A 58 -2.79 4.43 -4.60
N ASN A 59 -4.03 4.93 -4.57
CA ASN A 59 -4.46 6.06 -5.39
C ASN A 59 -3.66 7.33 -5.06
N ASP A 60 -3.50 7.67 -3.78
CA ASP A 60 -2.73 8.83 -3.34
C ASP A 60 -1.28 8.76 -3.83
N ALA A 61 -0.63 7.60 -3.68
CA ALA A 61 0.72 7.38 -4.19
C ALA A 61 0.76 7.50 -5.72
N HIS A 62 -0.26 6.99 -6.41
CA HIS A 62 -0.36 7.02 -7.87
C HIS A 62 -0.55 8.43 -8.43
N GLN A 63 -1.41 9.23 -7.79
CA GLN A 63 -1.66 10.63 -8.11
C GLN A 63 -0.43 11.48 -7.84
N LYS A 64 0.22 11.28 -6.69
CA LYS A 64 1.42 12.01 -6.30
C LYS A 64 2.57 11.92 -7.31
N ILE A 65 2.70 10.77 -7.98
CA ILE A 65 3.73 10.57 -9.02
C ILE A 65 3.24 10.87 -10.45
N GLY A 66 2.03 11.43 -10.60
CA GLY A 66 1.45 11.78 -11.90
C GLY A 66 1.24 10.58 -12.82
N HIS A 67 0.63 9.50 -12.32
CA HIS A 67 0.40 8.26 -13.08
C HIS A 67 1.70 7.62 -13.62
N GLY A 68 2.80 7.70 -12.87
CA GLY A 68 4.15 7.28 -13.27
C GLY A 68 4.41 5.77 -13.43
N GLY A 69 3.36 4.92 -13.39
CA GLY A 69 3.46 3.47 -13.59
C GLY A 69 3.48 2.64 -12.30
N GLU A 70 3.23 1.34 -12.44
CA GLU A 70 3.00 0.41 -11.31
C GLU A 70 4.18 0.36 -10.35
N LYS A 71 5.39 0.12 -10.86
CA LYS A 71 6.61 0.02 -10.05
C LYS A 71 6.92 1.29 -9.25
N LYS A 72 6.67 2.47 -9.84
CA LYS A 72 6.88 3.75 -9.15
C LYS A 72 5.81 3.97 -8.08
N THR A 73 4.55 3.65 -8.39
CA THR A 73 3.44 3.75 -7.44
C THR A 73 3.68 2.85 -6.23
N PHE A 74 4.09 1.60 -6.46
CA PHE A 74 4.42 0.65 -5.40
C PHE A 74 5.53 1.16 -4.48
N ARG A 75 6.64 1.67 -5.05
CA ARG A 75 7.74 2.25 -4.25
C ARG A 75 7.29 3.47 -3.46
N GLU A 76 6.49 4.34 -4.06
CA GLU A 76 5.97 5.53 -3.38
C GLU A 76 5.06 5.15 -2.22
N ALA A 77 4.16 4.19 -2.41
CA ALA A 77 3.28 3.69 -1.35
C ALA A 77 4.08 3.04 -0.20
N GLN A 78 5.11 2.26 -0.53
CA GLN A 78 5.96 1.59 0.46
C GLN A 78 6.79 2.54 1.35
N ASN A 79 6.94 3.80 0.96
CA ASN A 79 7.58 4.80 1.83
C ASN A 79 6.80 4.98 3.13
N LYS A 80 5.46 4.89 3.09
CA LYS A 80 4.58 5.09 4.24
C LYS A 80 3.89 3.80 4.72
N TRP A 81 3.67 2.83 3.83
CA TRP A 81 2.80 1.68 4.09
C TRP A 81 3.53 0.33 3.96
N ALA A 82 3.53 -0.45 5.04
CA ALA A 82 4.32 -1.68 5.15
C ALA A 82 3.70 -2.89 4.45
N ASN A 83 2.39 -2.89 4.25
CA ASN A 83 1.61 -4.02 3.75
C ASN A 83 1.04 -3.81 2.34
N VAL A 84 1.38 -2.71 1.66
CA VAL A 84 1.07 -2.56 0.24
C VAL A 84 1.91 -3.56 -0.54
N THR A 85 1.26 -4.36 -1.38
CA THR A 85 1.91 -5.35 -2.23
C THR A 85 1.89 -4.92 -3.70
N GLN A 86 2.73 -5.57 -4.51
CA GLN A 86 2.75 -5.28 -5.95
C GLN A 86 1.45 -5.76 -6.61
N GLU A 87 0.87 -6.86 -6.16
CA GLU A 87 -0.40 -7.42 -6.65
C GLU A 87 -1.56 -6.45 -6.40
N ALA A 88 -1.62 -5.82 -5.22
CA ALA A 88 -2.61 -4.79 -4.94
C ALA A 88 -2.45 -3.58 -5.88
N CYS A 89 -1.22 -3.16 -6.14
CA CYS A 89 -0.94 -2.11 -7.13
C CYS A 89 -1.35 -2.54 -8.54
N HIS A 90 -1.04 -3.78 -8.94
CA HIS A 90 -1.40 -4.30 -10.25
C HIS A 90 -2.92 -4.31 -10.46
N LEU A 91 -3.67 -4.81 -9.47
CA LEU A 91 -5.13 -4.79 -9.48
C LEU A 91 -5.67 -3.36 -9.60
N PHE A 92 -5.16 -2.41 -8.81
CA PHE A 92 -5.53 -1.01 -8.95
C PHE A 92 -5.28 -0.48 -10.38
N PHE A 93 -4.15 -0.85 -10.98
CA PHE A 93 -3.75 -0.41 -12.32
C PHE A 93 -4.64 -0.94 -13.44
N THR A 94 -5.38 -2.04 -13.26
CA THR A 94 -6.34 -2.50 -14.27
C THR A 94 -7.54 -1.56 -14.37
N PHE A 95 -7.89 -0.87 -13.28
CA PHE A 95 -9.03 0.05 -13.20
C PHE A 95 -8.71 1.52 -13.42
N CYS A 96 -7.43 1.92 -13.42
CA CYS A 96 -7.06 3.32 -13.67
C CYS A 96 -7.34 3.73 -15.13
N GLU A 97 -8.35 4.58 -15.34
CA GLU A 97 -8.78 5.02 -16.68
C GLU A 97 -7.66 5.74 -17.47
N GLU A 98 -6.92 6.64 -16.83
CA GLU A 98 -5.86 7.39 -17.52
C GLU A 98 -4.76 6.46 -18.02
N CYS A 99 -4.35 5.53 -17.17
CA CYS A 99 -3.37 4.51 -17.52
C CYS A 99 -3.91 3.56 -18.60
N HIS A 100 -5.20 3.21 -18.54
CA HIS A 100 -5.86 2.38 -19.55
C HIS A 100 -5.87 3.09 -20.92
N LYS A 101 -6.28 4.36 -20.99
CA LYS A 101 -6.27 5.18 -22.21
C LYS A 101 -4.85 5.30 -22.79
N LYS A 102 -3.83 5.50 -21.95
CA LYS A 102 -2.41 5.54 -22.38
C LYS A 102 -1.93 4.21 -22.96
N ARG A 103 -2.37 3.06 -22.41
CA ARG A 103 -2.04 1.72 -22.95
C ARG A 103 -2.73 1.45 -24.29
N ALA A 104 -4.02 1.76 -24.41
CA ALA A 104 -4.77 1.56 -25.66
C ALA A 104 -4.17 2.35 -26.84
N ARG A 105 -3.65 3.56 -26.60
CA ARG A 105 -2.98 4.37 -27.62
C ARG A 105 -1.66 3.80 -28.15
N LYS A 106 -1.04 2.85 -27.45
CA LYS A 106 0.24 2.22 -27.85
C LYS A 106 0.06 1.02 -28.79
N LEU A 107 -1.17 0.62 -29.11
CA LEU A 107 -1.42 -0.36 -30.16
C LEU A 107 -0.90 0.18 -31.51
N PRO A 108 -0.16 -0.63 -32.30
CA PRO A 108 0.45 -0.16 -33.54
C PRO A 108 -0.63 0.31 -34.53
N LYS A 109 -0.52 1.56 -34.99
CA LYS A 109 -1.45 2.19 -35.95
C LYS A 109 -1.34 1.67 -37.39
N SER A 110 -0.69 0.53 -37.62
CA SER A 110 -0.39 0.06 -38.98
C SER A 110 -0.65 -1.44 -39.13
N LEU A 111 -1.91 -1.80 -39.34
CA LEU A 111 -2.20 -2.87 -40.30
C LEU A 111 -2.11 -2.22 -41.68
N VAL A 112 -0.94 -2.29 -42.32
CA VAL A 112 -0.83 -1.98 -43.74
C VAL A 112 -1.48 -3.14 -44.48
N VAL A 113 -2.73 -2.99 -44.89
CA VAL A 113 -3.36 -3.92 -45.82
C VAL A 113 -2.74 -3.65 -47.19
N LYS A 114 -1.94 -4.60 -47.69
CA LYS A 114 -1.48 -4.55 -49.08
C LYS A 114 -2.70 -4.74 -50.00
N PRO A 115 -2.92 -3.86 -51.01
CA PRO A 115 -3.91 -4.13 -52.04
C PRO A 115 -3.51 -5.37 -52.85
N LEU A 116 -4.52 -6.13 -53.29
CA LEU A 116 -4.40 -7.28 -54.19
C LEU A 116 -4.00 -6.84 -55.60
#